data_AF-A0A3N5PFK0-F1
#
_entry.id   AF-A0A3N5PFK0-F1
#
_cell.length_a   1.000
_cell.length_b   1.000
_cell.length_c   1.000
_cell.angle_alpha   90.00
_cell.angle_beta   90.00
_cell.angle_gamma   90.00
#
_symmetry.space_group_name_H-M   'P 1'
#
loop_
_entity.id
_entity.type
_entity.pdbx_description
1 polymer ?
#
loop_
_entity_poly.entity_id
_entity_poly.type
_entity_poly.pdbx_seq_one_letter_code
_entity_poly.pdbx_strand_id
1 'polypeptide(L)'
;MTEKNRTTSPHNLESPQPARSAWAKVLPYAAIAAAMAFAVCLGVRPLSSPDLGYHLAYGDDFLRTGRIVDCNEYVYTLPPADTPPDKRPEPGPGCWYDEDGKYRFANANWGTQVVVSLVNRAWGTTGLCVLGAALTAGIFTFCLLTMLRLGVPRVLAAGGIILIGLTAYERFMLRPELFGYFLLTAQMCLLIGRRLGIVSSMVLILLQLIFVNMHSYFLLGLMLTGAFFAEAALRRAWPAIRGRQLGETDRRAMNIRLMILGVVLAGQIAVSFVNPWTWRLVTLPFQTVLFVNHNQINGGLPPDLAAGQTLPPDVHP
;
A
#
# COMPACT_ATOMS: atom_id res chain seq x y z
N MET A 1 -63.00 -29.77 -27.34
CA MET A 1 -62.23 -30.20 -28.53
C MET A 1 -61.19 -29.14 -28.84
N THR A 2 -59.96 -29.33 -28.35
CA THR A 2 -58.78 -28.57 -28.79
C THR A 2 -57.57 -29.44 -28.47
N GLU A 3 -57.21 -30.22 -29.48
CA GLU A 3 -56.17 -31.24 -29.48
C GLU A 3 -54.80 -30.53 -29.51
N LYS A 4 -54.04 -30.66 -28.41
CA LYS A 4 -52.78 -29.95 -28.20
C LYS A 4 -51.65 -30.78 -28.81
N ASN A 5 -51.24 -30.40 -30.03
CA ASN A 5 -50.10 -30.95 -30.75
C ASN A 5 -48.83 -30.97 -29.86
N ARG A 6 -48.44 -32.17 -29.41
CA ARG A 6 -47.14 -32.45 -28.79
C ARG A 6 -46.15 -32.76 -29.91
N THR A 7 -45.44 -31.74 -30.38
CA THR A 7 -44.27 -31.91 -31.23
C THR A 7 -43.12 -32.48 -30.40
N THR A 8 -42.86 -33.78 -30.56
CA THR A 8 -41.68 -34.46 -30.04
C THR A 8 -40.44 -33.89 -30.73
N SER A 9 -39.67 -33.04 -30.03
CA SER A 9 -38.37 -32.58 -30.53
C SER A 9 -37.42 -33.78 -30.70
N PRO A 10 -36.67 -33.85 -31.81
CA PRO A 10 -35.71 -34.91 -32.06
C PRO A 10 -34.66 -34.94 -30.95
N HIS A 11 -34.40 -36.14 -30.43
CA HIS A 11 -33.33 -36.46 -29.48
C HIS A 11 -32.01 -35.79 -29.90
N ASN A 12 -31.59 -34.77 -29.16
CA ASN A 12 -30.21 -34.29 -29.20
C ASN A 12 -29.32 -35.41 -28.65
N LEU A 13 -28.66 -36.14 -29.55
CA LEU A 13 -27.56 -37.04 -29.22
C LEU A 13 -26.39 -36.15 -28.77
N GLU A 14 -26.28 -35.89 -27.47
CA GLU A 14 -25.11 -35.24 -26.89
C GLU A 14 -23.88 -36.07 -27.23
N SER A 15 -23.00 -35.52 -28.08
CA SER A 15 -21.73 -36.14 -28.40
C SER A 15 -20.90 -36.26 -27.11
N PRO A 16 -20.31 -37.43 -26.84
CA PRO A 16 -19.54 -37.66 -25.62
C PRO A 16 -18.43 -36.62 -25.54
N GLN A 17 -18.46 -35.77 -24.51
CA GLN A 17 -17.39 -34.80 -24.32
C GLN A 17 -16.07 -35.55 -24.12
N PRO A 18 -15.00 -35.19 -24.86
CA PRO A 18 -13.72 -35.85 -24.72
C PRO A 18 -13.27 -35.73 -23.26
N ALA A 19 -12.93 -36.87 -22.65
CA ALA A 19 -12.45 -36.92 -21.28
C ALA A 19 -11.28 -35.95 -21.11
N ARG A 20 -11.47 -34.91 -20.30
CA ARG A 20 -10.39 -33.95 -20.01
C ARG A 20 -9.23 -34.71 -19.38
N SER A 21 -8.05 -34.63 -20.00
CA SER A 21 -6.85 -35.30 -19.52
C SER A 21 -6.52 -34.88 -18.08
N ALA A 22 -5.95 -35.79 -17.29
CA ALA A 22 -5.53 -35.49 -15.91
C ALA A 22 -4.61 -34.26 -15.83
N TRP A 23 -3.79 -34.03 -16.87
CA TRP A 23 -2.91 -32.87 -17.02
C TRP A 23 -3.64 -31.52 -17.00
N ALA A 24 -4.86 -31.45 -17.56
CA ALA A 24 -5.64 -30.21 -17.57
C ALA A 24 -6.02 -29.74 -16.16
N LYS A 25 -6.05 -30.65 -15.18
CA LYS A 25 -6.32 -30.32 -13.76
C LYS A 25 -5.06 -29.88 -13.01
N VAL A 26 -3.90 -30.43 -13.35
CA VAL A 26 -2.62 -30.20 -12.63
C VAL A 26 -1.91 -28.92 -13.09
N LEU A 27 -1.92 -28.66 -14.40
CA LEU A 27 -1.17 -27.57 -15.02
C LEU A 27 -1.41 -26.18 -14.37
N PRO A 28 -2.63 -25.78 -14.00
CA PRO A 28 -2.84 -24.46 -13.40
C PRO A 28 -2.22 -24.30 -12.00
N TYR A 29 -2.12 -25.38 -11.23
CA TYR A 29 -1.47 -25.35 -9.92
C TYR A 29 0.05 -25.31 -10.05
N ALA A 30 0.62 -26.06 -11.00
CA ALA A 30 2.03 -25.99 -11.32
C ALA A 30 2.44 -24.58 -11.78
N ALA A 31 1.60 -23.92 -12.61
CA ALA A 31 1.83 -22.54 -13.04
C ALA A 31 1.86 -21.55 -11.86
N ILE A 32 0.91 -21.66 -10.93
CA ILE A 32 0.91 -20.83 -9.71
C ILE A 32 2.15 -21.09 -8.86
N ALA A 33 2.51 -22.35 -8.64
CA ALA A 33 3.68 -22.71 -7.83
C ALA A 33 4.97 -22.14 -8.45
N ALA A 34 5.14 -22.26 -9.77
CA ALA A 34 6.29 -21.70 -10.49
C ALA A 34 6.32 -20.16 -10.40
N ALA A 35 5.18 -19.49 -10.60
CA ALA A 35 5.09 -18.03 -10.49
C ALA A 35 5.38 -17.53 -9.06
N MET A 36 4.90 -18.24 -8.03
CA MET A 36 5.20 -17.91 -6.64
C MET A 36 6.67 -18.17 -6.30
N ALA A 37 7.27 -19.26 -6.79
CA ALA A 37 8.69 -19.52 -6.62
C ALA A 37 9.54 -18.40 -7.24
N PHE A 38 9.22 -17.99 -8.48
CA PHE A 38 9.84 -16.83 -9.12
C PHE A 38 9.72 -15.57 -8.25
N ALA A 39 8.51 -15.26 -7.77
CA ALA A 39 8.26 -14.11 -6.93
C ALA A 39 9.04 -14.12 -5.60
N VAL A 40 9.17 -15.29 -4.95
CA VAL A 40 10.01 -15.45 -3.75
C VAL A 40 11.47 -15.20 -4.08
N CYS A 41 11.97 -15.72 -5.20
CA CYS A 41 13.36 -15.48 -5.63
C CYS A 41 13.66 -13.99 -5.82
N LEU A 42 12.70 -13.17 -6.24
CA LEU A 42 12.89 -11.71 -6.33
C LEU A 42 13.17 -11.05 -4.97
N GLY A 43 12.67 -11.65 -3.88
CA GLY A 43 12.92 -11.19 -2.52
C GLY A 43 14.27 -11.66 -1.94
N VAL A 44 14.94 -12.63 -2.58
CA VAL A 44 16.24 -13.17 -2.13
C VAL A 44 17.36 -12.38 -2.82
N ARG A 45 17.82 -11.32 -2.17
CA ARG A 45 18.82 -10.40 -2.72
C ARG A 45 19.72 -9.82 -1.63
N PRO A 46 20.94 -9.35 -1.98
CA PRO A 46 21.76 -8.57 -1.07
C PRO A 46 21.04 -7.32 -0.59
N LEU A 47 21.31 -6.93 0.67
CA LEU A 47 20.86 -5.66 1.22
C LEU A 47 21.63 -4.54 0.53
N SER A 48 20.94 -3.79 -0.32
CA SER A 48 21.56 -2.76 -1.17
C SER A 48 20.96 -1.36 -0.98
N SER A 49 20.02 -1.20 -0.05
CA SER A 49 19.38 0.10 0.17
C SER A 49 20.35 1.03 0.91
N PRO A 50 20.66 2.22 0.36
CA PRO A 50 21.49 3.21 1.04
C PRO A 50 20.82 3.74 2.32
N ASP A 51 19.48 3.68 2.38
CA ASP A 51 18.66 4.15 3.50
C ASP A 51 18.70 3.20 4.71
N LEU A 52 19.13 1.94 4.53
CA LEU A 52 19.05 0.92 5.58
C LEU A 52 19.88 1.31 6.81
N GLY A 53 21.02 1.97 6.63
CA GLY A 53 21.91 2.37 7.72
C GLY A 53 21.23 3.28 8.74
N TYR A 54 20.57 4.36 8.29
CA TYR A 54 19.89 5.26 9.21
C TYR A 54 18.63 4.63 9.81
N HIS A 55 17.95 3.72 9.09
CA HIS A 55 16.83 2.99 9.64
C HIS A 55 17.23 2.09 10.82
N LEU A 56 18.37 1.40 10.70
CA LEU A 56 18.95 0.62 11.79
C LEU A 56 19.39 1.54 12.94
N ALA A 57 20.09 2.64 12.63
CA ALA A 57 20.54 3.58 13.67
C ALA A 57 19.37 4.18 14.48
N TYR A 58 18.28 4.55 13.82
CA TYR A 58 17.10 5.11 14.49
C TYR A 58 16.35 4.08 15.33
N GLY A 59 16.19 2.86 14.83
CA GLY A 59 15.56 1.80 15.61
C GLY A 59 16.45 1.37 16.79
N ASP A 60 17.77 1.33 16.61
CA ASP A 60 18.70 1.07 17.70
C ASP A 60 18.66 2.15 18.78
N ASP A 61 18.55 3.43 18.37
CA ASP A 61 18.38 4.54 19.30
C ASP A 61 17.07 4.42 20.09
N PHE A 62 15.96 4.08 19.44
CA PHE A 62 14.69 3.80 20.12
C PHE A 62 14.82 2.64 21.10
N LEU A 63 15.43 1.52 20.69
CA LEU A 63 15.60 0.34 21.55
C LEU A 63 16.49 0.63 22.77
N ARG A 64 17.40 1.61 22.67
CA ARG A 64 18.29 2.02 23.75
C ARG A 64 17.65 3.04 24.69
N THR A 65 16.92 4.01 24.14
CA THR A 65 16.46 5.19 24.89
C THR A 65 14.95 5.19 25.19
N GLY A 66 14.18 4.35 24.48
CA GLY A 66 12.71 4.40 24.47
C GLY A 66 12.14 5.63 23.77
N ARG A 67 12.98 6.46 23.13
CA ARG A 67 12.56 7.70 22.45
C ARG A 67 12.61 7.51 20.96
N ILE A 68 11.59 8.02 20.27
CA ILE A 68 11.56 8.00 18.82
C ILE A 68 12.44 9.14 18.31
N VAL A 69 13.32 8.82 17.36
CA VAL A 69 14.16 9.82 16.70
C VAL A 69 13.28 10.77 15.90
N ASP A 70 13.31 12.04 16.30
CA ASP A 70 12.62 13.15 15.65
C ASP A 70 13.59 14.29 15.24
N CYS A 71 14.90 14.09 15.43
CA CYS A 71 15.98 14.96 14.98
C CYS A 71 17.12 14.11 14.40
N ASN A 72 17.68 14.50 13.25
CA ASN A 72 18.71 13.71 12.59
C ASN A 72 20.10 14.22 12.95
N GLU A 73 20.73 13.63 13.96
CA GLU A 73 22.10 14.00 14.34
C GLU A 73 23.16 13.46 13.36
N TYR A 74 22.76 12.61 12.41
CA TYR A 74 23.64 11.99 11.43
C TYR A 74 23.68 12.72 10.09
N VAL A 75 22.79 13.68 9.85
CA VAL A 75 22.79 14.50 8.64
C VAL A 75 23.59 15.77 8.88
N TYR A 76 24.77 15.81 8.26
CA TYR A 76 25.73 16.92 8.36
C TYR A 76 25.30 18.19 7.62
N THR A 77 24.21 18.15 6.86
CA THR A 77 23.67 19.31 6.14
C THR A 77 22.66 20.12 6.96
N LEU A 78 22.31 19.68 8.17
CA LEU A 78 21.42 20.45 9.03
C LEU A 78 22.14 21.66 9.63
N PRO A 79 21.48 22.82 9.71
CA PRO A 79 22.03 23.98 10.40
C PRO A 79 22.30 23.63 11.88
N PRO A 80 23.43 24.10 12.44
CA PRO A 80 23.68 24.02 13.88
C PRO A 80 22.53 24.61 14.70
N ALA A 81 22.26 24.08 15.89
CA ALA A 81 21.16 24.56 16.75
C ALA A 81 21.31 26.04 17.15
N ASP A 82 22.55 26.53 17.23
CA ASP A 82 22.90 27.92 17.50
C ASP A 82 22.80 28.84 16.26
N THR A 83 22.38 28.32 15.11
CA THR A 83 22.11 29.14 13.92
C THR A 83 21.04 30.20 14.26
N PRO A 84 21.32 31.51 14.07
CA PRO A 84 20.36 32.58 14.31
C PRO A 84 19.06 32.36 13.53
N PRO A 85 17.87 32.66 14.10
CA PRO A 85 16.59 32.39 13.46
C PRO A 85 16.44 32.96 12.04
N ASP A 86 17.02 34.13 11.78
CA ASP A 86 17.02 34.81 10.48
C ASP A 86 17.92 34.14 9.42
N LYS A 87 18.81 33.25 9.85
CA LYS A 87 19.74 32.49 8.98
C LYS A 87 19.35 31.02 8.82
N ARG A 88 18.27 30.57 9.46
CA ARG A 88 17.82 29.18 9.36
C ARG A 88 17.17 28.94 7.99
N PRO A 89 17.51 27.86 7.28
CA PRO A 89 16.79 27.47 6.07
C PRO A 89 15.34 27.14 6.40
N GLU A 90 14.44 27.39 5.44
CA GLU A 90 13.04 26.99 5.54
C GLU A 90 12.96 25.48 5.81
N PRO A 91 12.22 25.05 6.84
CA PRO A 91 12.07 23.63 7.12
C PRO A 91 11.29 22.93 6.01
N GLY A 92 11.73 21.71 5.66
CA GLY A 92 11.00 20.89 4.70
C GLY A 92 9.63 20.44 5.20
N PRO A 93 8.83 19.76 4.35
CA PRO A 93 7.53 19.22 4.73
C PRO A 93 7.60 18.36 6.00
N GLY A 94 6.68 18.60 6.95
CA GLY A 94 6.64 17.90 8.24
C GLY A 94 7.79 18.18 9.19
N CYS A 95 8.65 19.15 8.86
CA CYS A 95 9.77 19.55 9.69
C CYS A 95 9.50 20.91 10.35
N TRP A 96 10.18 21.18 11.47
CA TRP A 96 10.07 22.45 12.19
C TRP A 96 11.33 22.68 13.03
N TYR A 97 11.56 23.92 13.46
CA TYR A 97 12.50 24.22 14.53
C TYR A 97 11.74 24.26 15.86
N ASP A 98 12.26 23.60 16.89
CA ASP A 98 11.70 23.72 18.24
C ASP A 98 12.13 25.03 18.93
N GLU A 99 11.71 25.21 20.19
CA GLU A 99 12.01 26.42 20.99
C GLU A 99 13.52 26.63 21.18
N ASP A 100 14.30 25.55 21.20
CA ASP A 100 15.76 25.57 21.30
C ASP A 100 16.44 25.77 19.94
N GLY A 101 15.67 25.86 18.85
CA GLY A 101 16.19 26.00 17.50
C GLY A 101 16.71 24.72 16.86
N LYS A 102 16.45 23.55 17.45
CA LYS A 102 16.83 22.26 16.88
C LYS A 102 15.88 21.90 15.73
N TYR A 103 16.44 21.45 14.61
CA TYR A 103 15.66 20.94 13.48
C TYR A 103 15.02 19.59 13.84
N ARG A 104 13.69 19.52 13.69
CA ARG A 104 12.86 18.35 13.98
C ARG A 104 12.09 17.90 12.75
N PHE A 105 11.73 16.62 12.71
CA PHE A 105 10.90 16.03 11.67
C PHE A 105 9.95 14.96 12.22
N ALA A 106 8.83 14.75 11.54
CA ALA A 106 7.90 13.68 11.86
C ALA A 106 8.38 12.34 11.26
N ASN A 107 8.88 11.43 12.10
CA ASN A 107 9.43 10.14 11.66
C ASN A 107 8.35 9.08 11.37
N ALA A 108 7.68 9.22 10.23
CA ALA A 108 6.60 8.32 9.80
C ALA A 108 6.97 6.82 9.70
N ASN A 109 8.26 6.46 9.83
CA ASN A 109 8.79 5.12 9.60
C ASN A 109 9.29 4.46 10.89
N TRP A 110 9.05 5.05 12.07
CA TRP A 110 9.62 4.59 13.34
C TRP A 110 9.31 3.12 13.65
N GLY A 111 8.08 2.65 13.40
CA GLY A 111 7.69 1.27 13.67
C GLY A 111 8.48 0.29 12.82
N THR A 112 8.70 0.62 11.55
CA THR A 112 9.57 -0.19 10.68
C THR A 112 11.00 -0.21 11.21
N GLN A 113 11.54 0.95 11.61
CA GLN A 113 12.91 1.09 12.12
C GLN A 113 13.15 0.20 13.35
N VAL A 114 12.18 0.15 14.28
CA VAL A 114 12.22 -0.73 15.44
C VAL A 114 12.22 -2.20 15.01
N VAL A 115 11.33 -2.60 14.09
CA VAL A 115 11.26 -3.99 13.62
C VAL A 115 12.56 -4.43 12.94
N VAL A 116 13.10 -3.63 12.03
CA VAL A 116 14.35 -4.00 11.33
C VAL A 116 15.52 -4.06 12.30
N SER A 117 15.59 -3.17 13.29
CA SER A 117 16.67 -3.17 14.28
C SER A 117 16.58 -4.38 15.22
N LEU A 118 15.37 -4.75 15.65
CA LEU A 118 15.15 -5.98 16.43
C LEU A 118 15.59 -7.23 15.66
N VAL A 119 15.20 -7.34 14.39
CA VAL A 119 15.59 -8.46 13.52
C VAL A 119 17.11 -8.50 13.31
N ASN A 120 17.74 -7.33 13.11
CA ASN A 120 19.18 -7.23 12.96
C ASN A 120 19.93 -7.61 14.25
N ARG A 121 19.45 -7.21 15.43
CA ARG A 121 20.05 -7.62 16.71
C ARG A 121 19.92 -9.12 16.95
N ALA A 122 18.80 -9.72 16.56
CA ALA A 122 18.53 -11.14 16.79
C ALA A 122 19.28 -12.06 15.82
N TRP A 123 19.35 -11.69 14.54
CA TRP A 123 19.81 -12.59 13.47
C TRP A 123 20.73 -11.91 12.44
N GLY A 124 21.19 -10.69 12.72
CA GLY A 124 22.08 -9.93 11.85
C GLY A 124 21.49 -9.66 10.46
N THR A 125 22.38 -9.53 9.49
CA THR A 125 22.04 -9.31 8.08
C THR A 125 21.24 -10.46 7.48
N THR A 126 21.48 -11.70 7.91
CA THR A 126 20.69 -12.86 7.47
C THR A 126 19.22 -12.71 7.87
N GLY A 127 18.93 -12.26 9.09
CA GLY A 127 17.56 -11.98 9.54
C GLY A 127 16.86 -10.93 8.66
N LEU A 128 17.59 -9.87 8.30
CA LEU A 128 17.06 -8.82 7.42
C LEU A 128 16.76 -9.36 6.01
N CYS A 129 17.62 -10.21 5.44
CA CYS A 129 17.35 -10.86 4.16
C CYS A 129 16.10 -11.75 4.23
N VAL A 130 15.96 -12.54 5.30
CA VAL A 130 14.79 -13.40 5.52
C VAL A 130 13.51 -12.56 5.67
N LEU A 131 13.57 -11.46 6.42
CA LEU A 131 12.45 -10.54 6.59
C LEU A 131 12.01 -9.93 5.26
N GLY A 132 12.96 -9.43 4.45
CA GLY A 132 12.68 -8.89 3.12
C GLY A 132 12.04 -9.92 2.20
N ALA A 133 12.59 -11.14 2.16
CA ALA A 133 12.03 -12.23 1.36
C ALA A 133 10.62 -12.63 1.83
N ALA A 134 10.38 -12.68 3.14
CA ALA A 134 9.08 -13.01 3.71
C ALA A 134 8.01 -11.94 3.40
N LEU A 135 8.35 -10.66 3.52
CA LEU A 135 7.45 -9.56 3.17
C LEU A 135 7.09 -9.59 1.67
N THR A 136 8.08 -9.79 0.80
CA THR A 136 7.88 -9.93 -0.64
C THR A 136 6.98 -11.13 -0.95
N ALA A 137 7.25 -12.31 -0.38
CA ALA A 137 6.41 -13.49 -0.52
C ALA A 137 4.96 -13.23 -0.06
N GLY A 138 4.80 -12.51 1.04
CA GLY A 138 3.50 -12.08 1.58
C GLY A 138 2.73 -11.18 0.62
N ILE A 139 3.37 -10.16 0.04
CA ILE A 139 2.80 -9.27 -0.97
C ILE A 139 2.24 -10.08 -2.15
N PHE A 140 3.06 -10.98 -2.73
CA PHE A 140 2.63 -11.80 -3.85
C PHE A 140 1.52 -12.79 -3.48
N THR A 141 1.55 -13.33 -2.27
CA THR A 141 0.49 -14.20 -1.76
C THR A 141 -0.83 -13.45 -1.71
N PHE A 142 -0.87 -12.23 -1.15
CA PHE A 142 -2.09 -11.43 -1.11
C PHE A 142 -2.57 -10.99 -2.50
N CYS A 143 -1.66 -10.64 -3.42
CA CYS A 143 -2.00 -10.37 -4.81
C CYS A 143 -2.63 -11.59 -5.49
N LEU A 144 -2.05 -12.78 -5.31
CA LEU A 144 -2.58 -14.03 -5.86
C LEU A 144 -3.97 -14.33 -5.29
N LEU A 145 -4.12 -14.29 -3.96
CA LEU A 145 -5.39 -14.52 -3.30
C LEU A 145 -6.46 -13.52 -3.76
N THR A 146 -6.07 -12.27 -3.99
CA THR A 146 -6.94 -11.24 -4.56
C THR A 146 -7.43 -11.61 -5.95
N MET A 147 -6.52 -11.97 -6.87
CA MET A 147 -6.87 -12.40 -8.22
C MET A 147 -7.80 -13.62 -8.21
N LEU A 148 -7.50 -14.61 -7.37
CA LEU A 148 -8.34 -15.82 -7.24
C LEU A 148 -9.73 -15.50 -6.68
N ARG A 149 -9.85 -14.57 -5.72
CA ARG A 149 -11.15 -14.11 -5.19
C ARG A 149 -11.99 -13.36 -6.23
N LEU A 150 -11.34 -12.65 -7.14
CA LEU A 150 -11.98 -12.01 -8.29
C LEU A 150 -12.38 -13.01 -9.39
N GLY A 151 -12.07 -14.30 -9.24
CA GLY A 151 -12.39 -15.33 -10.22
C GLY A 151 -11.45 -15.36 -11.43
N VAL A 152 -10.28 -14.72 -11.34
CA VAL A 152 -9.26 -14.79 -12.40
C VAL A 152 -8.82 -16.25 -12.56
N PRO A 153 -8.82 -16.80 -13.80
CA PRO A 153 -8.32 -18.14 -14.06
C PRO A 153 -6.88 -18.31 -13.54
N ARG A 154 -6.60 -19.44 -12.89
CA ARG A 154 -5.31 -19.71 -12.22
C ARG A 154 -4.07 -19.47 -13.10
N VAL A 155 -4.14 -19.84 -14.38
CA VAL A 155 -3.04 -19.61 -15.34
C VAL A 155 -2.82 -18.11 -15.60
N LEU A 156 -3.90 -17.33 -15.74
CA LEU A 156 -3.80 -15.88 -15.89
C LEU A 156 -3.34 -15.21 -14.58
N ALA A 157 -3.77 -15.72 -13.43
CA ALA A 157 -3.27 -15.24 -12.14
C ALA A 157 -1.76 -15.48 -12.00
N ALA A 158 -1.24 -16.64 -12.42
CA ALA A 158 0.19 -16.92 -12.45
C ALA A 158 0.94 -15.93 -13.37
N GLY A 159 0.42 -15.67 -14.57
CA GLY A 159 0.97 -14.65 -15.47
C GLY A 159 0.95 -13.24 -14.86
N GLY A 160 -0.13 -12.88 -14.16
CA GLY A 160 -0.24 -11.63 -13.42
C GLY A 160 0.81 -11.49 -12.31
N ILE A 161 1.10 -12.56 -11.56
CA ILE A 161 2.17 -12.58 -10.55
C ILE A 161 3.53 -12.32 -11.18
N ILE A 162 3.85 -12.96 -12.31
CA ILE A 162 5.11 -12.73 -13.03
C ILE A 162 5.19 -11.28 -13.49
N LEU A 163 4.13 -10.72 -14.08
CA LEU A 163 4.10 -9.34 -14.55
C LEU A 163 4.26 -8.33 -13.40
N ILE A 164 3.60 -8.55 -12.27
CA ILE A 164 3.79 -7.73 -11.06
C ILE A 164 5.26 -7.80 -10.63
N GLY A 165 5.86 -8.99 -10.62
CA GLY A 165 7.27 -9.15 -10.27
C GLY A 165 8.23 -8.40 -11.18
N LEU A 166 8.04 -8.49 -12.49
CA LEU A 166 8.88 -7.80 -13.47
C LEU A 166 8.78 -6.27 -13.36
N THR A 167 7.59 -5.76 -13.06
CA THR A 167 7.34 -4.31 -12.98
C THR A 167 7.69 -3.69 -11.62
N ALA A 168 7.61 -4.46 -10.54
CA ALA A 168 7.85 -3.99 -9.19
C ALA A 168 9.19 -4.43 -8.59
N TYR A 169 10.05 -5.13 -9.34
CA TYR A 169 11.33 -5.67 -8.84
C TYR A 169 12.19 -4.66 -8.06
N GLU A 170 12.36 -3.45 -8.60
CA GLU A 170 13.15 -2.38 -7.97
C GLU A 170 12.55 -1.88 -6.64
N ARG A 171 11.28 -2.18 -6.38
CA ARG A 171 10.56 -1.79 -5.17
C ARG A 171 10.67 -2.82 -4.05
N PHE A 172 11.22 -4.00 -4.31
CA PHE A 172 11.40 -5.06 -3.30
C PHE A 172 12.70 -4.97 -2.51
N MET A 173 13.18 -3.76 -2.25
CA MET A 173 14.30 -3.54 -1.32
C MET A 173 13.77 -3.49 0.10
N LEU A 174 14.57 -3.91 1.09
CA LEU A 174 14.19 -3.80 2.49
C LEU A 174 14.22 -2.31 2.93
N ARG A 175 13.09 -1.66 2.75
CA ARG A 175 12.80 -0.29 3.15
C ARG A 175 11.39 -0.21 3.76
N PRO A 176 11.05 0.86 4.49
CA PRO A 176 9.71 1.06 5.04
C PRO A 176 8.56 0.94 4.01
N GLU A 177 8.80 1.28 2.75
CA GLU A 177 7.84 1.14 1.65
C GLU A 177 7.37 -0.32 1.50
N LEU A 178 8.26 -1.31 1.71
CA LEU A 178 7.96 -2.73 1.56
C LEU A 178 6.91 -3.21 2.58
N PHE A 179 6.99 -2.73 3.82
CA PHE A 179 5.97 -2.95 4.84
C PHE A 179 4.64 -2.33 4.42
N GLY A 180 4.69 -1.12 3.85
CA GLY A 180 3.50 -0.46 3.33
C GLY A 180 2.81 -1.26 2.21
N TYR A 181 3.57 -1.81 1.26
CA TYR A 181 3.02 -2.66 0.20
C TYR A 181 2.41 -3.95 0.76
N PHE A 182 3.06 -4.58 1.74
CA PHE A 182 2.53 -5.76 2.43
C PHE A 182 1.18 -5.46 3.10
N LEU A 183 1.09 -4.38 3.88
CA LEU A 183 -0.14 -3.99 4.56
C LEU A 183 -1.25 -3.58 3.58
N LEU A 184 -0.90 -2.85 2.52
CA LEU A 184 -1.87 -2.40 1.51
C LEU A 184 -2.47 -3.59 0.73
N THR A 185 -1.64 -4.56 0.32
CA THR A 185 -2.12 -5.76 -0.37
C THR A 185 -2.93 -6.67 0.55
N ALA A 186 -2.58 -6.76 1.83
CA ALA A 186 -3.39 -7.46 2.84
C ALA A 186 -4.79 -6.81 3.00
N GLN A 187 -4.85 -5.47 3.13
CA GLN A 187 -6.12 -4.74 3.19
C GLN A 187 -6.96 -4.96 1.93
N MET A 188 -6.36 -4.85 0.74
CA MET A 188 -7.03 -5.11 -0.54
C MET A 188 -7.63 -6.51 -0.61
N CYS A 189 -6.84 -7.52 -0.22
CA CYS A 189 -7.30 -8.90 -0.19
C CYS A 189 -8.53 -9.08 0.71
N LEU A 190 -8.54 -8.46 1.90
CA LEU A 190 -9.68 -8.51 2.82
C LEU A 190 -10.93 -7.79 2.27
N LEU A 191 -10.75 -6.60 1.70
CA LEU A 191 -11.86 -5.79 1.15
C LEU A 191 -12.55 -6.45 -0.05
N ILE A 192 -11.82 -7.22 -0.86
CA ILE A 192 -12.37 -7.99 -2.00
C ILE A 192 -13.18 -9.21 -1.56
N GLY A 193 -13.08 -9.63 -0.29
CA GLY A 193 -13.85 -10.75 0.25
C GLY A 193 -15.37 -10.56 0.09
N ARG A 194 -16.10 -11.64 -0.19
CA ARG A 194 -17.56 -11.62 -0.43
C ARG A 194 -18.38 -11.07 0.73
N ARG A 195 -17.89 -11.18 1.97
CA ARG A 195 -18.57 -10.69 3.18
C ARG A 195 -17.54 -10.13 4.15
N LEU A 196 -17.63 -8.84 4.44
CA LEU A 196 -16.94 -8.21 5.55
C LEU A 196 -17.71 -8.52 6.84
N GLY A 197 -17.19 -9.44 7.63
CA GLY A 197 -17.68 -9.72 8.98
C GLY A 197 -16.95 -8.89 10.04
N ILE A 198 -17.40 -8.99 11.29
CA ILE A 198 -16.81 -8.26 12.42
C ILE A 198 -15.30 -8.49 12.54
N VAL A 199 -14.83 -9.73 12.38
CA VAL A 199 -13.40 -10.08 12.48
C VAL A 199 -12.61 -9.38 11.38
N SER A 200 -13.04 -9.47 10.12
CA SER A 200 -12.37 -8.79 9.01
C SER A 200 -12.35 -7.26 9.19
N SER A 201 -13.42 -6.68 9.72
CA SER A 201 -13.50 -5.25 10.04
C SER A 201 -12.48 -4.86 11.12
N MET A 202 -12.37 -5.63 12.20
CA MET A 202 -11.38 -5.38 13.25
C MET A 202 -9.95 -5.53 12.71
N VAL A 203 -9.69 -6.55 11.88
CA VAL A 203 -8.39 -6.74 11.24
C VAL A 203 -8.04 -5.57 10.31
N LEU A 204 -8.98 -5.02 9.54
CA LEU A 204 -8.74 -3.85 8.69
C LEU A 204 -8.36 -2.59 9.50
N ILE A 205 -9.00 -2.38 10.66
CA ILE A 205 -8.67 -1.28 11.56
C ILE A 205 -7.27 -1.51 12.19
N LEU A 206 -6.99 -2.73 12.65
CA LEU A 206 -5.68 -3.08 13.20
C LEU A 206 -4.56 -2.95 12.16
N LEU A 207 -4.79 -3.39 10.92
CA LEU A 207 -3.84 -3.21 9.82
C LEU A 207 -3.56 -1.74 9.57
N GLN A 208 -4.56 -0.87 9.64
CA GLN A 208 -4.37 0.58 9.49
C GLN A 208 -3.58 1.18 10.65
N LEU A 209 -3.85 0.75 11.89
CA LEU A 209 -3.09 1.17 13.08
C LEU A 209 -1.62 0.78 12.96
N ILE A 210 -1.33 -0.43 12.47
CA ILE A 210 0.04 -0.85 12.17
C ILE A 210 0.61 0.01 11.04
N PHE A 211 -0.15 0.24 9.98
CA PHE A 211 0.34 0.96 8.79
C PHE A 211 0.77 2.40 9.10
N VAL A 212 -0.01 3.16 9.86
CA VAL A 212 0.33 4.55 10.21
C VAL A 212 1.62 4.68 11.03
N ASN A 213 2.04 3.61 11.70
CA ASN A 213 3.30 3.58 12.46
C ASN A 213 4.45 2.96 11.67
N MET A 214 4.18 2.26 10.57
CA MET A 214 5.20 1.61 9.74
C MET A 214 5.67 2.48 8.58
N HIS A 215 4.77 3.25 7.96
CA HIS A 215 5.08 4.02 6.76
C HIS A 215 4.18 5.23 6.53
N SER A 216 4.72 6.29 5.91
CA SER A 216 3.96 7.50 5.53
C SER A 216 2.84 7.27 4.51
N TYR A 217 2.86 6.15 3.77
CA TYR A 217 1.83 5.80 2.79
C TYR A 217 0.52 5.27 3.39
N PHE A 218 0.33 5.34 4.71
CA PHE A 218 -0.88 4.84 5.36
C PHE A 218 -2.18 5.46 4.83
N LEU A 219 -2.14 6.67 4.26
CA LEU A 219 -3.29 7.30 3.61
C LEU A 219 -3.80 6.47 2.42
N LEU A 220 -2.94 5.70 1.75
CA LEU A 220 -3.37 4.79 0.68
C LEU A 220 -4.31 3.69 1.21
N GLY A 221 -4.14 3.25 2.47
CA GLY A 221 -5.08 2.35 3.13
C GLY A 221 -6.46 2.98 3.32
N LEU A 222 -6.50 4.26 3.74
CA LEU A 222 -7.75 5.02 3.84
C LEU A 222 -8.42 5.22 2.47
N MET A 223 -7.64 5.60 1.46
CA MET A 223 -8.14 5.77 0.09
C MET A 223 -8.70 4.47 -0.47
N LEU A 224 -8.05 3.34 -0.17
CA LEU A 224 -8.51 2.02 -0.60
C LEU A 224 -9.87 1.68 0.02
N THR A 225 -10.01 1.74 1.35
CA THR A 225 -11.30 1.51 2.01
C THR A 225 -12.35 2.53 1.56
N GLY A 226 -11.96 3.79 1.39
CA GLY A 226 -12.79 4.87 0.86
C GLY A 226 -13.34 4.56 -0.53
N ALA A 227 -12.54 3.98 -1.42
CA ALA A 227 -12.98 3.56 -2.75
C ALA A 227 -14.05 2.45 -2.68
N PHE A 228 -13.90 1.46 -1.79
CA PHE A 228 -14.92 0.43 -1.57
C PHE A 228 -16.20 1.01 -0.95
N PHE A 229 -16.07 1.96 -0.03
CA PHE A 229 -17.22 2.68 0.54
C PHE A 229 -17.96 3.49 -0.53
N ALA A 230 -17.25 4.24 -1.36
CA ALA A 230 -17.81 5.02 -2.46
C ALA A 230 -18.50 4.13 -3.50
N GLU A 231 -17.91 2.98 -3.83
CA GLU A 231 -18.52 1.97 -4.72
C GLU A 231 -19.86 1.45 -4.15
N ALA A 232 -19.89 1.09 -2.86
CA ALA A 232 -21.11 0.64 -2.20
C ALA A 232 -22.18 1.75 -2.16
N ALA A 233 -21.78 3.00 -1.87
CA ALA A 233 -22.67 4.15 -1.85
C ALA A 233 -23.27 4.42 -3.25
N LEU A 234 -22.44 4.38 -4.30
CA LEU A 234 -22.86 4.57 -5.67
C LEU A 234 -23.83 3.47 -6.11
N ARG A 235 -23.54 2.19 -5.82
CA ARG A 235 -24.46 1.07 -6.09
C ARG A 235 -25.80 1.22 -5.37
N ARG A 236 -25.80 1.79 -4.17
CA ARG A 236 -27.02 2.05 -3.40
C ARG A 236 -27.87 3.17 -4.01
N ALA A 237 -27.23 4.21 -4.54
CA ALA A 237 -27.89 5.37 -5.14
C ALA A 237 -28.36 5.11 -6.60
N TRP A 238 -27.63 4.28 -7.34
CA TRP A 238 -27.83 4.09 -8.79
C TRP A 238 -29.24 3.67 -9.21
N PRO A 239 -29.92 2.72 -8.54
CA PRO A 239 -31.28 2.33 -8.93
C PRO A 239 -32.29 3.47 -8.77
N ALA A 240 -32.16 4.28 -7.72
CA ALA A 240 -33.01 5.45 -7.53
C ALA A 240 -32.82 6.47 -8.67
N ILE A 241 -31.57 6.71 -9.10
CA ILE A 241 -31.26 7.58 -10.24
C ILE A 241 -31.88 7.06 -11.54
N ARG A 242 -31.94 5.73 -11.72
CA ARG A 242 -32.52 5.08 -12.91
C ARG A 242 -34.03 4.78 -12.79
N GLY A 243 -34.70 5.24 -11.73
CA GLY A 243 -36.11 4.94 -11.47
C GLY A 243 -36.42 3.45 -11.27
N ARG A 244 -35.40 2.64 -10.94
CA ARG A 244 -35.54 1.20 -10.66
C ARG A 244 -35.69 0.98 -9.16
N GLN A 245 -36.66 0.15 -8.78
CA GLN A 245 -36.78 -0.30 -7.40
C GLN A 245 -35.86 -1.50 -7.16
N LEU A 246 -35.02 -1.41 -6.13
CA LEU A 246 -34.30 -2.57 -5.58
C LEU A 246 -35.27 -3.41 -4.76
N GLY A 247 -35.16 -4.73 -4.85
CA GLY A 247 -35.84 -5.62 -3.91
C GLY A 247 -35.38 -5.33 -2.47
N GLU A 248 -36.27 -5.54 -1.50
CA GLU A 248 -36.00 -5.23 -0.09
C GLU A 248 -34.76 -5.95 0.46
N THR A 249 -34.57 -7.22 0.06
CA THR A 249 -33.41 -8.04 0.45
C THR A 249 -32.10 -7.43 -0.04
N ASP A 250 -32.03 -7.00 -1.30
CA ASP A 250 -30.84 -6.38 -1.88
C ASP A 250 -30.55 -5.02 -1.23
N ARG A 251 -31.61 -4.24 -0.97
CA ARG A 251 -31.50 -2.95 -0.28
C ARG A 251 -30.96 -3.13 1.14
N ARG A 252 -31.44 -4.13 1.88
CA ARG A 252 -30.96 -4.44 3.24
C ARG A 252 -29.50 -4.88 3.23
N ALA A 253 -29.13 -5.79 2.32
CA ALA A 253 -27.74 -6.25 2.18
C ALA A 253 -26.78 -5.09 1.84
N MET A 254 -27.18 -4.20 0.93
CA MET A 254 -26.40 -3.02 0.55
C MET A 254 -26.22 -2.05 1.73
N ASN A 255 -27.30 -1.77 2.48
CA ASN A 255 -27.24 -0.88 3.64
C ASN A 255 -26.31 -1.43 4.73
N ILE A 256 -26.37 -2.73 5.01
CA ILE A 256 -25.46 -3.39 5.97
C ILE A 256 -24.01 -3.24 5.51
N ARG A 257 -23.72 -3.53 4.24
CA ARG A 257 -22.36 -3.39 3.69
C ARG A 257 -21.85 -1.95 3.78
N LEU A 258 -22.69 -0.97 3.43
CA LEU A 258 -22.35 0.44 3.50
C LEU A 258 -22.06 0.88 4.95
N MET A 259 -22.88 0.44 5.90
CA MET A 259 -22.68 0.70 7.32
C MET A 259 -21.37 0.10 7.83
N ILE A 260 -21.07 -1.17 7.49
CA ILE A 260 -19.83 -1.83 7.90
C ILE A 260 -18.60 -1.10 7.34
N LEU A 261 -18.61 -0.77 6.04
CA LEU A 261 -17.52 -0.01 5.41
C LEU A 261 -17.37 1.38 6.02
N GLY A 262 -18.47 2.05 6.34
CA GLY A 262 -18.47 3.35 7.03
C GLY A 262 -17.84 3.27 8.42
N VAL A 263 -18.19 2.25 9.21
CA VAL A 263 -17.59 2.00 10.53
C VAL A 263 -16.11 1.67 10.42
N VAL A 264 -15.72 0.82 9.46
CA VAL A 264 -14.30 0.51 9.22
C VAL A 264 -13.53 1.75 8.82
N LEU A 265 -14.03 2.54 7.88
CA LEU A 265 -13.38 3.77 7.42
C LEU A 265 -13.24 4.79 8.57
N ALA A 266 -14.30 5.00 9.37
CA ALA A 266 -14.24 5.86 10.54
C ALA A 266 -13.23 5.37 11.58
N GLY A 267 -13.20 4.07 11.85
CA GLY A 267 -12.20 3.45 12.73
C GLY A 267 -10.78 3.61 12.20
N GLN A 268 -10.57 3.43 10.90
CA GLN A 268 -9.29 3.62 10.23
C GLN A 268 -8.81 5.07 10.28
N ILE A 269 -9.71 6.04 10.10
CA ILE A 269 -9.41 7.47 10.28
C ILE A 269 -9.00 7.74 11.72
N ALA A 270 -9.75 7.25 12.70
CA ALA A 270 -9.44 7.45 14.12
C ALA A 270 -8.06 6.89 14.50
N VAL A 271 -7.75 5.65 14.11
CA VAL A 271 -6.43 5.06 14.41
C VAL A 271 -5.28 5.72 13.64
N SER A 272 -5.55 6.46 12.57
CA SER A 272 -4.50 7.23 11.87
C SER A 272 -3.94 8.38 12.74
N PHE A 273 -4.64 8.78 13.80
CA PHE A 273 -4.12 9.72 14.80
C PHE A 273 -3.37 9.02 15.95
N VAL A 274 -3.40 7.68 16.01
CA VAL A 274 -2.68 6.88 17.01
C VAL A 274 -1.25 6.66 16.52
N ASN A 275 -0.51 7.76 16.45
CA ASN A 275 0.91 7.81 16.15
C ASN A 275 1.55 8.98 16.94
N PRO A 276 2.88 8.95 17.16
CA PRO A 276 3.60 9.94 17.97
C PRO A 276 3.44 11.40 17.51
N TRP A 277 3.15 11.63 16.23
CA TRP A 277 2.99 12.98 15.67
C TRP A 277 1.54 13.32 15.32
N THR A 278 0.58 12.47 15.69
CA THR A 278 -0.87 12.69 15.57
C THR A 278 -1.28 13.24 14.20
N TRP A 279 -1.72 14.50 14.14
CA TRP A 279 -2.20 15.21 12.95
C TRP A 279 -1.07 15.57 11.97
N ARG A 280 0.18 15.73 12.43
CA ARG A 280 1.29 16.18 11.58
C ARG A 280 1.59 15.19 10.45
N LEU A 281 1.46 13.89 10.72
CA LEU A 281 1.59 12.86 9.67
C LEU A 281 0.45 12.90 8.65
N VAL A 282 -0.77 13.23 9.09
CA VAL A 282 -1.93 13.33 8.19
C VAL A 282 -1.78 14.51 7.24
N THR A 283 -1.21 15.63 7.71
CA THR A 283 -0.98 16.82 6.90
C THR A 283 0.26 16.74 6.01
N LEU A 284 1.18 15.81 6.29
CA LEU A 284 2.48 15.71 5.61
C LEU A 284 2.37 15.67 4.08
N PRO A 285 1.51 14.84 3.45
CA PRO A 285 1.45 14.81 1.98
C PRO A 285 0.97 16.12 1.35
N PHE A 286 0.09 16.84 2.04
CA PHE A 286 -0.36 18.17 1.59
C PHE A 286 0.76 19.20 1.71
N GLN A 287 1.50 19.19 2.82
CA GLN A 287 2.69 20.02 3.00
C GLN A 287 3.73 19.73 1.92
N THR A 288 3.95 18.45 1.56
CA THR A 288 4.87 18.07 0.49
C THR A 288 4.44 18.63 -0.86
N VAL A 289 3.17 18.50 -1.24
CA VAL A 289 2.67 19.05 -2.52
C VAL A 289 2.80 20.57 -2.55
N LEU A 290 2.42 21.25 -1.47
CA LEU A 290 2.53 22.70 -1.37
C LEU A 290 3.98 23.17 -1.44
N PHE A 291 4.89 22.49 -0.73
CA PHE A 291 6.33 22.79 -0.75
C PHE A 291 6.94 22.59 -2.13
N VAL A 292 6.63 21.46 -2.77
CA VAL A 292 7.11 21.15 -4.14
C VAL A 292 6.59 22.17 -5.15
N ASN A 293 5.33 22.59 -5.02
CA ASN A 293 4.75 23.64 -5.87
C ASN A 293 5.39 25.01 -5.60
N HIS A 294 5.56 25.38 -4.33
CA HIS A 294 6.15 26.65 -3.91
C HIS A 294 7.59 26.81 -4.40
N ASN A 295 8.39 25.75 -4.27
CA ASN A 295 9.79 25.71 -4.69
C ASN A 295 9.99 25.29 -6.16
N GLN A 296 8.91 25.14 -6.93
CA GLN A 296 8.93 24.75 -8.34
C GLN A 296 9.74 23.47 -8.64
N ILE A 297 9.84 22.55 -7.68
CA ILE A 297 10.65 21.32 -7.81
C ILE A 297 10.12 20.42 -8.95
N ASN A 298 8.80 20.45 -9.19
CA ASN A 298 8.16 19.67 -10.26
C ASN A 298 7.89 20.48 -11.55
N GLY A 299 8.14 21.79 -11.54
CA GLY A 299 8.00 22.64 -12.71
C GLY A 299 9.25 22.51 -13.56
N GLY A 300 9.21 21.71 -14.63
CA GLY A 300 10.30 21.70 -15.62
C GLY A 300 10.63 23.12 -16.09
N LEU A 301 11.92 23.36 -16.36
CA LEU A 301 12.59 24.65 -16.69
C LEU A 301 12.04 25.88 -15.94
N PRO A 302 12.85 26.54 -15.10
CA PRO A 302 12.55 27.86 -14.54
C PRO A 302 11.85 28.79 -15.55
N PRO A 303 10.83 29.58 -15.14
CA PRO A 303 10.05 30.42 -16.05
C PRO A 303 10.90 31.31 -16.98
N ASP A 304 12.06 31.74 -16.47
CA ASP A 304 13.14 32.45 -17.14
C ASP A 304 13.79 31.65 -18.27
N LEU A 305 14.01 30.35 -18.10
CA LEU A 305 14.48 29.45 -19.15
C LEU A 305 13.36 29.03 -20.12
N ALA A 306 12.11 28.97 -19.65
CA ALA A 306 10.95 28.75 -20.52
C ALA A 306 10.66 29.96 -21.43
N ALA A 307 11.08 31.17 -21.03
CA ALA A 307 10.93 32.41 -21.80
C ALA A 307 12.01 32.65 -22.86
N GLY A 308 12.91 31.68 -23.08
CA GLY A 308 13.96 31.79 -24.11
C GLY A 308 15.11 32.73 -23.72
N GLN A 309 15.29 33.05 -22.44
CA GLN A 309 16.54 33.66 -22.00
C GLN A 309 17.66 32.63 -22.14
N THR A 310 18.62 32.94 -23.00
CA THR A 310 19.86 32.17 -23.13
C THR A 310 20.56 32.16 -21.78
N LEU A 311 20.92 30.97 -21.28
CA LEU A 311 21.77 30.83 -20.09
C LEU A 311 23.00 31.75 -20.20
N PRO A 312 23.45 32.35 -19.09
CA PRO A 312 24.71 33.08 -19.08
C PRO A 312 25.80 32.16 -19.65
N PRO A 313 26.71 32.66 -20.51
CA PRO A 313 27.73 31.85 -21.17
C PRO A 313 28.68 31.10 -20.21
N ASP A 314 28.60 31.40 -18.91
CA ASP A 314 29.54 30.92 -17.89
C ASP A 314 29.01 29.73 -17.07
N VAL A 315 27.77 29.28 -17.29
CA VAL A 315 27.21 28.09 -16.62
C VAL A 315 27.44 26.85 -17.51
N HIS A 316 28.63 26.26 -17.41
CA HIS A 316 28.88 24.94 -18.01
C HIS A 316 28.21 23.83 -17.19
N PRO A 317 27.59 22.83 -17.84
CA PRO A 317 26.92 21.71 -17.19
C PRO A 317 27.89 20.76 -16.46
#